data_AF-A0A7J8UE79-F1
#
_entry.id   AF-A0A7J8UE79-F1
#
_cell.length_a   1.000
_cell.length_b   1.000
_cell.length_c   1.000
_cell.angle_alpha   90.00
_cell.angle_beta   90.00
_cell.angle_gamma   90.00
#
_symmetry.space_group_name_H-M   'P 1'
#
loop_
_entity.id
_entity.type
_entity.pdbx_description
1 polymer ?
#
loop_
_entity_poly.entity_id
_entity_poly.type
_entity_poly.pdbx_seq_one_letter_code
_entity_poly.pdbx_strand_id
1 'polypeptide(L)' 'MALLWCSRIQVDRAYSKVVNVPTFLKKLMNITGMSEQWHTQIRRKR' A
#
# COMPACT_ATOMS: atom_id res chain seq x y z
N MET A 1 -1.16 -29.75 6.15
CA MET A 1 -0.45 -28.46 6.07
C MET A 1 -0.91 -27.54 4.94
N ALA A 2 -2.18 -27.61 4.48
CA ALA A 2 -2.72 -26.70 3.46
C ALA A 2 -3.55 -25.54 4.07
N LEU A 3 -4.19 -25.77 5.22
CA LEU A 3 -5.05 -24.79 5.89
C LEU A 3 -4.28 -23.57 6.39
N LEU A 4 -3.06 -23.76 6.92
CA LEU A 4 -2.23 -22.68 7.43
C LEU A 4 -1.78 -21.70 6.31
N TRP A 5 -1.45 -22.25 5.14
CA TRP A 5 -1.06 -21.46 3.97
C TRP A 5 -2.25 -20.74 3.35
N CYS A 6 -3.40 -21.42 3.21
CA CYS A 6 -4.62 -20.80 2.70
C CYS A 6 -5.08 -19.64 3.61
N SER A 7 -5.00 -19.82 4.93
CA SER A 7 -5.34 -18.77 5.90
C SER A 7 -4.36 -17.59 5.80
N ARG A 8 -3.05 -17.86 5.66
CA ARG A 8 -2.05 -16.80 5.45
C ARG A 8 -2.28 -16.02 4.16
N ILE A 9 -2.62 -16.70 3.06
CA ILE A 9 -2.93 -16.06 1.77
C ILE A 9 -4.23 -15.24 1.86
N GLN A 10 -5.25 -15.73 2.57
CA GLN A 10 -6.49 -14.99 2.78
C GLN A 10 -6.28 -13.75 3.64
N VAL A 11 -5.49 -13.86 4.71
CA VAL A 11 -5.15 -12.73 5.58
C VAL A 11 -4.30 -11.71 4.84
N ASP A 12 -3.29 -12.15 4.10
CA ASP A 12 -2.45 -11.27 3.27
C ASP A 12 -3.27 -10.58 2.18
N ARG A 13 -4.18 -11.32 1.52
CA ARG A 13 -5.09 -10.75 0.52
C ARG A 13 -6.10 -9.78 1.13
N ALA A 14 -6.63 -10.07 2.31
CA ALA A 14 -7.55 -9.18 3.03
C ALA A 14 -6.81 -7.91 3.49
N TYR A 15 -5.63 -8.05 4.05
CA TYR A 15 -4.76 -6.95 4.46
C TYR A 15 -4.36 -6.10 3.24
N SER A 16 -3.89 -6.74 2.17
CA SER A 16 -3.56 -6.08 0.90
C SER A 16 -4.79 -5.40 0.30
N LYS A 17 -5.98 -5.98 0.39
CA LYS A 17 -7.22 -5.34 -0.09
C LYS A 17 -7.58 -4.10 0.72
N VAL A 18 -7.40 -4.12 2.05
CA VAL A 18 -7.66 -2.98 2.95
C VAL A 18 -6.62 -1.89 2.75
N VAL A 19 -5.35 -2.26 2.61
CA VAL A 19 -4.24 -1.33 2.38
C VAL A 19 -4.30 -0.75 0.97
N ASN A 20 -4.61 -1.55 -0.05
CA ASN A 20 -4.77 -1.10 -1.45
C ASN A 20 -6.14 -0.50 -1.75
N VAL A 21 -7.01 -0.26 -0.76
CA VAL A 21 -8.19 0.57 -1.01
C VAL A 21 -7.67 1.92 -1.49
N PRO A 22 -8.01 2.38 -2.72
CA PRO A 22 -7.46 3.61 -3.26
C PRO A 22 -7.69 4.82 -2.34
N THR A 23 -8.80 4.81 -1.60
CA THR A 23 -9.13 5.81 -0.57
C THR A 23 -8.20 5.77 0.65
N PHE A 24 -7.80 4.58 1.10
CA PHE A 24 -6.88 4.42 2.23
C PHE A 24 -5.46 4.81 1.82
N LEU A 25 -4.98 4.34 0.66
CA LEU A 25 -3.68 4.77 0.11
C LEU A 25 -3.64 6.28 -0.11
N LYS A 26 -4.70 6.87 -0.66
CA LYS A 26 -4.77 8.32 -0.88
C LYS A 26 -4.75 9.10 0.43
N LYS A 27 -5.44 8.62 1.46
CA LYS A 27 -5.43 9.22 2.80
C LYS A 27 -4.05 9.09 3.45
N LEU A 28 -3.41 7.92 3.34
CA LEU A 28 -2.06 7.69 3.83
C LEU A 28 -1.03 8.57 3.10
N MET A 29 -1.06 8.62 1.76
CA MET A 29 -0.16 9.47 0.98
C MET A 29 -0.33 10.96 1.31
N ASN A 30 -1.56 11.39 1.63
CA ASN A 30 -1.86 12.74 2.10
C ASN A 30 -1.31 12.98 3.53
N ILE A 31 -1.43 12.01 4.45
CA ILE A 31 -0.88 12.08 5.81
C ILE A 31 0.65 12.10 5.80
N THR A 32 1.28 11.26 4.97
CA THR A 32 2.74 11.21 4.85
C THR A 32 3.30 12.42 4.10
N GLY A 33 2.46 13.34 3.59
CA GLY A 33 2.89 14.51 2.81
C GLY A 33 3.62 14.15 1.51
N MET A 34 3.60 12.87 1.13
CA MET A 34 4.39 12.34 0.03
C MET A 34 3.79 12.76 -1.31
N SER A 35 2.47 12.93 -1.43
CA SER A 35 1.79 13.03 -2.74
C SER A 35 2.31 14.14 -3.64
N GLU A 36 2.84 15.24 -3.10
CA GLU A 36 3.45 16.31 -3.91
C GLU A 36 4.98 16.22 -3.98
N GLN A 37 5.63 15.76 -2.90
CA GLN A 37 7.09 15.75 -2.80
C GLN A 37 7.75 14.54 -3.49
N TRP A 38 7.09 13.38 -3.57
CA TRP A 38 7.72 12.18 -4.17
C TRP A 38 7.96 12.32 -5.67
N HIS A 39 7.05 13.00 -6.39
CA HIS A 39 7.21 13.26 -7.83
C HIS A 39 8.44 14.14 -8.12
N THR A 40 8.76 15.07 -7.23
CA THR A 40 9.90 15.97 -7.40
C THR A 40 11.22 15.30 -7.04
N GLN A 41 11.22 14.37 -6.07
CA GLN A 41 12.42 13.62 -5.69
C GLN A 41 12.82 12.57 -6.75
N ILE A 42 11.85 11.88 -7.37
CA ILE A 42 12.15 10.90 -8.44
C ILE A 42 12.69 11.59 -9.70
N ARG A 43 12.28 12.84 -9.96
CA ARG A 43 12.79 13.63 -11.09
C ARG A 43 14.16 14.26 -10.81
N ARG A 44 14.63 14.32 -9.56
CA ARG A 44 15.95 14.88 -9.21
C ARG A 44 17.11 13.91 -9.34
N LYS A 45 16.85 12.65 -9.72
CA LYS A 45 17.87 11.61 -9.85
C LYS A 45 17.97 11.01 -11.26
N ARG A 46 17.41 11.67 -12.27
CA ARG A 46 17.54 11.31 -13.68
C ARG A 46 18.25 12.41 -14.46
#